data_AF-A0A094FBT6-F1
#
_entry.id   AF-A0A094FBT6-F1
#
_cell.length_a   1.000
_cell.length_b   1.000
_cell.length_c   1.000
_cell.angle_alpha   90.00
_cell.angle_beta   90.00
_cell.angle_gamma   90.00
#
_symmetry.space_group_name_H-M   'P 1'
#
loop_
_entity.id
_entity.type
_entity.pdbx_description
1 polymer ?
#
loop_
_entity_poly.entity_id
_entity_poly.type
_entity_poly.pdbx_seq_one_letter_code
_entity_poly.pdbx_strand_id
1 'polypeptide(L)'
;GHNPDGSVITDEGWETDGHDEGFGEEHVHDIIYTAKRSSKWAKTPKIKGHPRDGDSCRIYGSLMLNKVQGDFHITARGHGYQEAFGTKHLDHSSFNFSHIISEFSFGAFYPKLINPLDQTITTTANQFHKSQYFMSVVPTIYTVASPNPLAFNYKSTIHTNQYAVTHEDRKIDERTVPGIFFKYDIEPLMLTIEERRDSFLRFAIKVVNILSGVLVAGHWCFTLSEYFVEVLGKRRKRLSEGVITGKAEYAD
;
A
#
# COMPACT_ATOMS: atom_id res chain seq x y z
N GLY A 1 19.77 13.21 -6.58
CA GLY A 1 19.30 14.09 -5.49
C GLY A 1 18.71 13.24 -4.39
N HIS A 2 18.29 13.80 -3.26
CA HIS A 2 17.52 13.05 -2.24
C HIS A 2 16.10 13.58 -2.18
N ASN A 3 15.14 12.69 -1.97
CA ASN A 3 13.76 13.04 -1.67
C ASN A 3 13.62 13.54 -0.22
N PRO A 4 12.50 14.20 0.14
CA PRO A 4 12.26 14.71 1.50
C PRO A 4 12.23 13.63 2.59
N ASP A 5 11.99 12.38 2.20
CA ASP A 5 11.97 11.17 3.05
C ASP A 5 13.37 10.54 3.24
N GLY A 6 14.40 11.10 2.60
CA GLY A 6 15.77 10.59 2.64
C GLY A 6 16.11 9.52 1.59
N SER A 7 15.16 9.13 0.73
CA SER A 7 15.42 8.21 -0.39
C SER A 7 16.23 8.87 -1.51
N VAL A 8 17.01 8.09 -2.25
CA VAL A 8 17.83 8.61 -3.35
C VAL A 8 17.02 8.68 -4.64
N ILE A 9 17.00 9.84 -5.28
CA ILE A 9 16.43 9.98 -6.62
C ILE A 9 17.36 9.28 -7.59
N THR A 10 17.00 8.05 -7.95
CA THR A 10 17.74 7.22 -8.91
C THR A 10 17.27 7.46 -10.34
N ASP A 11 16.05 7.95 -10.58
CA ASP A 11 15.36 7.93 -11.88
C ASP A 11 15.28 6.51 -12.50
N GLU A 12 15.36 5.48 -11.65
CA GLU A 12 15.41 4.06 -12.04
C GLU A 12 14.33 3.26 -11.30
N GLY A 13 13.74 2.27 -11.98
CA GLY A 13 12.67 1.41 -11.45
C GLY A 13 11.58 1.17 -12.49
N TRP A 14 10.40 0.71 -12.07
CA TRP A 14 9.22 0.74 -12.91
C TRP A 14 8.67 2.17 -13.05
N GLU A 15 8.34 2.58 -14.27
CA GLU A 15 7.63 3.83 -14.49
C GLU A 15 6.18 3.72 -13.97
N THR A 16 5.84 4.53 -12.97
CA THR A 16 4.47 4.71 -12.53
C THR A 16 3.77 5.70 -13.47
N ASP A 17 2.78 5.24 -14.25
CA ASP A 17 1.86 6.16 -14.94
C ASP A 17 1.18 7.00 -13.85
N GLY A 18 1.48 8.31 -13.80
CA GLY A 18 1.10 9.25 -12.74
C GLY A 18 -0.39 9.58 -12.63
N HIS A 19 -1.26 8.58 -12.74
CA HIS A 19 -2.67 8.68 -12.40
C HIS A 19 -2.84 8.66 -10.88
N ASP A 20 -2.47 9.76 -10.23
CA ASP A 20 -2.93 10.07 -8.87
C ASP A 20 -4.36 10.62 -8.99
N GLU A 21 -5.35 9.74 -8.93
CA GLU A 21 -6.73 10.17 -8.73
C GLU A 21 -6.82 10.72 -7.30
N GLY A 22 -6.91 12.06 -7.18
CA GLY A 22 -6.87 12.83 -5.94
C GLY A 22 -8.04 12.65 -4.97
N PHE A 23 -8.65 11.46 -4.93
CA PHE A 23 -9.61 11.06 -3.91
C PHE A 23 -8.99 9.91 -3.12
N GLY A 24 -8.55 10.18 -1.89
CA GLY A 24 -7.73 9.29 -1.05
C GLY A 24 -8.37 7.98 -0.56
N GLU A 25 -9.30 7.38 -1.31
CA GLU A 25 -9.78 6.02 -1.07
C GLU A 25 -9.48 5.15 -2.30
N GLU A 26 -8.47 4.29 -2.16
CA GLU A 26 -8.02 3.43 -3.25
C GLU A 26 -8.93 2.21 -3.39
N HIS A 27 -9.30 1.92 -4.62
CA HIS A 27 -10.12 0.76 -4.90
C HIS A 27 -9.29 -0.40 -5.47
N VAL A 28 -9.60 -1.62 -5.02
CA VAL A 28 -8.85 -2.83 -5.38
C VAL A 28 -8.90 -3.10 -6.88
N HIS A 29 -10.01 -2.75 -7.54
CA HIS A 29 -10.13 -2.90 -8.99
C HIS A 29 -9.11 -2.08 -9.79
N ASP A 30 -8.72 -0.90 -9.30
CA ASP A 30 -7.71 -0.05 -9.97
C ASP A 30 -6.31 -0.64 -9.81
N ILE A 31 -6.00 -1.21 -8.65
CA ILE A 31 -4.77 -1.96 -8.40
C ILE A 31 -4.66 -3.13 -9.39
N ILE A 32 -5.72 -3.93 -9.50
CA ILE A 32 -5.76 -5.08 -10.42
C ILE A 32 -5.63 -4.63 -11.88
N TYR A 33 -6.31 -3.55 -12.26
CA TYR A 33 -6.22 -3.02 -13.62
C TYR A 33 -4.80 -2.58 -13.96
N THR A 34 -4.17 -1.85 -13.05
CA THR A 34 -2.84 -1.28 -13.25
C THR A 34 -1.77 -2.36 -13.27
N ALA A 35 -1.86 -3.35 -12.38
CA ALA A 35 -0.91 -4.46 -12.33
C ALA A 35 -0.98 -5.41 -13.53
N LYS A 36 -2.12 -5.46 -14.23
CA LYS A 36 -2.23 -6.16 -15.52
C LYS A 36 -1.53 -5.43 -16.66
N ARG A 37 -1.37 -4.12 -16.52
CA ARG A 37 -0.62 -3.33 -17.48
C ARG A 37 0.84 -3.70 -17.27
N SER A 38 1.50 -4.20 -18.32
CA SER A 38 2.92 -4.52 -18.24
C SER A 38 3.69 -3.26 -17.89
N SER A 39 4.19 -3.19 -16.67
CA SER A 39 5.25 -2.26 -16.33
C SER A 39 6.46 -2.62 -17.19
N LYS A 40 7.27 -1.62 -17.55
CA LYS A 40 8.55 -1.80 -18.24
C LYS A 40 9.64 -1.24 -17.34
N TRP A 41 10.73 -1.98 -17.16
CA TRP A 41 11.88 -1.44 -16.46
C TRP A 41 12.41 -0.22 -17.20
N ALA A 42 12.76 0.82 -16.45
CA ALA A 42 13.50 1.94 -16.97
C ALA A 42 14.75 1.44 -17.71
N LYS A 43 15.00 2.00 -18.90
CA LYS A 43 16.16 1.62 -19.71
C LYS A 43 17.42 2.12 -19.03
N THR A 44 18.45 1.27 -18.97
CA THR A 44 19.77 1.67 -18.49
C THR A 44 20.27 2.91 -19.25
N PRO A 45 20.59 4.02 -18.56
CA PRO A 45 21.15 5.20 -19.18
C PRO A 45 22.43 4.84 -19.93
N LYS A 46 22.49 5.18 -21.22
CA LYS A 46 23.70 4.99 -22.00
C LYS A 46 24.68 6.11 -21.64
N ILE A 47 25.68 5.78 -20.83
CA ILE A 47 26.76 6.72 -20.51
C ILE A 47 27.59 6.91 -21.79
N LYS A 48 27.69 8.16 -22.28
CA LYS A 48 28.54 8.49 -23.43
C LYS A 48 30.00 8.35 -23.02
N GLY A 49 30.74 7.52 -23.75
CA GLY A 49 32.18 7.35 -23.56
C GLY A 49 32.56 6.30 -22.52
N HIS A 50 31.93 5.11 -22.58
CA HIS A 50 32.27 3.90 -21.79
C HIS A 50 33.72 3.94 -21.29
N PRO A 51 33.96 4.34 -20.03
CA PRO A 51 35.24 4.10 -19.41
C PRO A 51 35.43 2.59 -19.43
N ARG A 52 36.56 2.11 -19.97
CA ARG A 52 36.88 0.67 -19.93
C ARG A 52 37.01 0.17 -18.49
N ASP A 53 37.20 1.09 -17.55
CA ASP A 53 37.33 0.90 -16.11
C ASP A 53 36.06 1.37 -15.40
N GLY A 54 34.94 0.68 -15.64
CA GLY A 54 33.71 0.92 -14.87
C GLY A 54 33.79 0.20 -13.52
N ASP A 55 33.99 0.93 -12.44
CA ASP A 55 34.06 0.38 -11.06
C ASP A 55 32.70 -0.08 -10.49
N SER A 56 31.63 0.03 -11.28
CA SER A 56 30.25 -0.27 -10.86
C SER A 56 29.58 -1.25 -11.81
N CYS A 57 28.79 -2.18 -11.25
CA CYS A 57 27.98 -3.12 -12.00
C CYS A 57 26.49 -2.85 -11.78
N ARG A 58 25.69 -2.84 -12.85
CA ARG A 58 24.22 -2.78 -12.75
C ARG A 58 23.65 -4.19 -12.94
N ILE A 59 22.99 -4.69 -11.90
CA ILE A 59 22.31 -5.98 -11.91
C ILE A 59 20.81 -5.72 -11.91
N TYR A 60 20.09 -6.27 -12.89
CA TYR A 60 18.65 -6.15 -13.00
C TYR A 60 18.05 -7.41 -13.62
N GLY A 61 16.82 -7.75 -13.25
CA GLY A 61 16.10 -8.91 -13.76
C GLY A 61 15.11 -9.47 -12.76
N SER A 62 14.50 -10.59 -13.11
CA SER A 62 13.57 -11.33 -12.26
C SER A 62 14.02 -12.79 -12.14
N LEU A 63 14.02 -13.32 -10.92
CA LEU A 63 14.34 -14.73 -10.66
C LEU A 63 13.09 -15.49 -10.20
N MET A 64 12.86 -16.66 -10.78
CA MET A 64 11.81 -17.58 -10.34
C MET A 64 12.40 -18.53 -9.32
N LEU A 65 11.96 -18.41 -8.07
CA LEU A 65 12.48 -19.17 -6.93
C LEU A 65 11.38 -19.99 -6.29
N ASN A 66 11.76 -21.04 -5.55
CA ASN A 66 10.83 -21.76 -4.71
C ASN A 66 10.37 -20.87 -3.56
N LYS A 67 9.09 -20.98 -3.18
CA LYS A 67 8.47 -20.23 -2.08
C LYS A 67 8.86 -20.84 -0.71
N VAL A 68 10.14 -20.74 -0.38
CA VAL A 68 10.77 -21.20 0.88
C VAL A 68 11.77 -20.16 1.36
N GLN A 69 12.22 -20.27 2.61
CA GLN A 69 13.31 -19.43 3.13
C GLN A 69 14.56 -19.54 2.25
N GLY A 70 15.20 -18.41 1.95
CA GLY A 70 16.35 -18.36 1.06
C GLY A 70 17.37 -17.27 1.40
N ASP A 71 18.55 -17.41 0.79
CA ASP A 71 19.67 -16.48 0.90
C ASP A 71 20.19 -16.18 -0.51
N PHE A 72 19.85 -15.00 -1.01
CA PHE A 72 20.40 -14.47 -2.25
C PHE A 72 21.54 -13.52 -1.90
N HIS A 73 22.73 -13.75 -2.44
CA HIS A 73 23.88 -12.91 -2.12
C HIS A 73 24.75 -12.62 -3.32
N ILE A 74 25.44 -11.49 -3.22
CA ILE A 74 26.35 -10.97 -4.23
C ILE A 74 27.70 -10.81 -3.54
N THR A 75 28.68 -11.59 -3.99
CA THR A 75 30.02 -11.65 -3.40
C THR A 75 31.07 -11.54 -4.49
N ALA A 76 32.30 -11.19 -4.09
CA ALA A 76 33.42 -11.09 -5.02
C ALA A 76 33.86 -12.48 -5.48
N ARG A 77 34.41 -12.55 -6.70
CA ARG A 77 34.92 -13.78 -7.29
C ARG A 77 36.00 -14.42 -6.40
N GLY A 78 35.83 -15.70 -6.06
CA GLY A 78 36.73 -16.45 -5.19
C GLY A 78 36.56 -16.18 -3.68
N HIS A 79 35.62 -15.31 -3.29
CA HIS A 79 35.22 -15.10 -1.91
C HIS A 79 33.88 -15.80 -1.67
N GLY A 80 33.89 -16.88 -0.87
CA GLY A 80 32.72 -17.67 -0.48
C GLY A 80 32.47 -18.94 -1.30
N TYR A 81 32.64 -18.87 -2.62
CA TYR A 81 32.67 -20.05 -3.47
C TYR A 81 34.07 -20.21 -4.05
N GLN A 82 34.72 -21.32 -3.70
CA GLN A 82 35.97 -21.70 -4.33
C GLN A 82 35.68 -21.99 -5.80
N GLU A 83 36.37 -21.31 -6.69
CA GLU A 83 36.31 -21.70 -8.09
C GLU A 83 36.93 -23.08 -8.26
N ALA A 84 36.21 -23.96 -8.95
CA ALA A 84 36.84 -25.15 -9.51
C ALA A 84 38.01 -24.66 -10.39
N PHE A 85 39.18 -25.30 -10.25
CA PHE A 85 40.44 -25.00 -10.97
C PHE A 85 41.47 -24.05 -10.29
N GLY A 86 41.36 -23.78 -8.99
CA GLY A 86 42.50 -23.22 -8.22
C GLY A 86 42.87 -21.79 -8.61
N THR A 87 41.95 -21.05 -9.20
CA THR A 87 42.12 -19.63 -9.50
C THR A 87 42.26 -18.83 -8.19
N LYS A 88 43.25 -17.94 -8.18
CA LYS A 88 43.50 -16.97 -7.09
C LYS A 88 42.23 -16.14 -6.88
N HIS A 89 41.80 -15.98 -5.62
CA HIS A 89 40.69 -15.09 -5.29
C HIS A 89 40.99 -13.67 -5.78
N LEU A 90 39.94 -12.92 -6.09
CA LEU A 90 40.08 -11.52 -6.49
C LEU A 90 40.86 -10.75 -5.41
N ASP A 91 41.70 -9.81 -5.85
CA ASP A 91 42.56 -9.06 -4.94
C ASP A 91 41.72 -8.21 -3.98
N HIS A 92 42.15 -8.15 -2.72
CA HIS A 92 41.41 -7.51 -1.62
C HIS A 92 41.18 -6.00 -1.86
N SER A 93 42.01 -5.36 -2.68
CA SER A 93 41.89 -3.94 -3.02
C SER A 93 40.94 -3.65 -4.19
N SER A 94 40.52 -4.68 -4.93
CA SER A 94 39.87 -4.55 -6.24
C SER A 94 38.35 -4.67 -6.22
N PHE A 95 37.72 -4.78 -5.04
CA PHE A 95 36.26 -4.82 -4.90
C PHE A 95 35.75 -3.86 -3.83
N ASN A 96 34.51 -3.41 -4.01
CA ASN A 96 33.78 -2.57 -3.08
C ASN A 96 32.31 -3.01 -3.07
N PHE A 97 31.69 -3.10 -1.90
CA PHE A 97 30.29 -3.51 -1.73
C PHE A 97 29.34 -2.35 -1.45
N SER A 98 29.78 -1.12 -1.68
CA SER A 98 28.90 0.05 -1.75
C SER A 98 27.92 -0.16 -2.90
N HIS A 99 26.64 -0.01 -2.62
CA HIS A 99 25.60 -0.32 -3.59
C HIS A 99 24.38 0.58 -3.42
N ILE A 100 23.62 0.65 -4.50
CA ILE A 100 22.34 1.34 -4.58
C ILE A 100 21.32 0.28 -4.96
N ILE A 101 20.29 0.13 -4.15
CA ILE A 101 19.15 -0.72 -4.47
C ILE A 101 18.13 0.19 -5.13
N SER A 102 18.04 0.11 -6.46
CA SER A 102 17.03 0.86 -7.20
C SER A 102 15.64 0.30 -6.91
N GLU A 103 15.49 -1.02 -7.05
CA GLU A 103 14.24 -1.71 -6.78
C GLU A 103 14.52 -3.14 -6.28
N PHE A 104 13.78 -3.56 -5.28
CA PHE A 104 13.77 -4.95 -4.83
C PHE A 104 12.36 -5.35 -4.40
N SER A 105 11.72 -6.24 -5.17
CA SER A 105 10.32 -6.61 -4.97
C SER A 105 10.10 -8.12 -5.10
N PHE A 106 8.99 -8.61 -4.51
CA PHE A 106 8.58 -10.01 -4.59
C PHE A 106 7.22 -10.13 -5.29
N GLY A 107 7.18 -10.85 -6.41
CA GLY A 107 5.94 -11.14 -7.13
C GLY A 107 5.56 -10.08 -8.15
N ALA A 108 4.25 -9.88 -8.35
CA ALA A 108 3.75 -8.92 -9.34
C ALA A 108 3.88 -7.47 -8.84
N PHE A 109 4.44 -6.60 -9.69
CA PHE A 109 4.49 -5.17 -9.45
C PHE A 109 3.11 -4.52 -9.61
N TYR A 110 2.85 -3.51 -8.79
CA TYR A 110 1.81 -2.52 -9.03
C TYR A 110 2.29 -1.14 -8.56
N PRO A 111 1.89 -0.02 -9.20
CA PRO A 111 2.51 1.29 -8.99
C PRO A 111 2.50 1.88 -7.59
N LYS A 112 1.59 1.41 -6.73
CA LYS A 112 1.47 1.88 -5.35
C LYS A 112 2.09 0.92 -4.33
N LEU A 113 2.84 -0.09 -4.80
CA LEU A 113 3.61 -0.98 -3.95
C LEU A 113 4.84 -0.22 -3.43
N ILE A 114 4.85 0.07 -2.13
CA ILE A 114 6.01 0.70 -1.47
C ILE A 114 6.88 -0.40 -0.89
N ASN A 115 8.06 -0.62 -1.45
CA ASN A 115 9.02 -1.55 -0.88
C ASN A 115 10.08 -0.81 -0.04
N PRO A 116 10.42 -1.30 1.17
CA PRO A 116 11.37 -0.61 2.04
C PRO A 116 12.80 -0.45 1.50
N LEU A 117 13.26 -1.32 0.59
CA LEU A 117 14.61 -1.25 0.02
C LEU A 117 14.69 -0.44 -1.28
N ASP A 118 13.56 -0.02 -1.84
CA ASP A 118 13.57 0.76 -3.07
C ASP A 118 14.28 2.10 -2.82
N GLN A 119 15.10 2.51 -3.79
CA GLN A 119 15.85 3.78 -3.76
C GLN A 119 16.76 3.97 -2.54
N THR A 120 17.28 2.88 -1.96
CA THR A 120 18.20 2.92 -0.82
C THR A 120 19.66 2.89 -1.27
N ILE A 121 20.53 3.59 -0.53
CA ILE A 121 21.97 3.62 -0.76
C ILE A 121 22.70 3.13 0.50
N THR A 122 23.67 2.23 0.30
CA THR A 122 24.55 1.76 1.36
C THR A 122 25.99 1.93 0.90
N THR A 123 26.75 2.73 1.64
CA THR A 123 28.16 3.01 1.36
C THR A 123 29.06 2.30 2.36
N THR A 124 30.04 1.55 1.89
CA THR A 124 30.96 0.79 2.73
C THR A 124 32.32 1.49 2.79
N ALA A 125 32.79 1.82 4.01
CA ALA A 125 34.07 2.51 4.20
C ALA A 125 35.31 1.62 3.94
N ASN A 126 35.15 0.29 3.95
CA ASN A 126 36.22 -0.68 3.71
C ASN A 126 35.74 -1.72 2.69
N GLN A 127 36.68 -2.38 1.99
CA GLN A 127 36.40 -3.44 1.01
C GLN A 127 35.77 -4.67 1.67
N PHE A 128 36.21 -5.02 2.89
CA PHE A 128 35.66 -6.14 3.67
C PHE A 128 34.45 -5.72 4.50
N HIS A 129 33.34 -5.50 3.80
CA HIS A 129 32.06 -5.23 4.42
C HIS A 129 31.06 -6.35 4.16
N LYS A 130 30.20 -6.58 5.15
CA LYS A 130 29.08 -7.50 5.03
C LYS A 130 27.80 -6.76 5.33
N SER A 131 27.04 -6.47 4.28
CA SER A 131 25.72 -5.85 4.37
C SER A 131 24.66 -6.94 4.28
N GLN A 132 23.88 -7.11 5.34
CA GLN A 132 22.85 -8.13 5.44
C GLN A 132 21.47 -7.50 5.56
N TYR A 133 20.59 -7.88 4.64
CA TYR A 133 19.17 -7.52 4.64
C TYR A 133 18.36 -8.73 5.05
N PHE A 134 17.73 -8.65 6.22
CA PHE A 134 16.80 -9.65 6.71
C PHE A 134 15.39 -9.21 6.34
N MET A 135 14.71 -10.02 5.54
CA MET A 135 13.43 -9.69 4.92
C MET A 135 12.35 -10.66 5.39
N SER A 136 11.28 -10.13 5.97
CA SER A 136 10.08 -10.90 6.30
C SER A 136 9.03 -10.62 5.24
N VAL A 137 8.73 -11.61 4.40
CA VAL A 137 7.83 -11.50 3.25
C VAL A 137 6.44 -11.99 3.63
N VAL A 138 5.43 -11.12 3.47
CA VAL A 138 4.02 -11.39 3.71
C VAL A 138 3.28 -11.47 2.36
N PRO A 139 2.76 -12.64 1.98
CA PRO A 139 1.91 -12.78 0.80
C PRO A 139 0.62 -11.98 0.96
N THR A 140 0.31 -11.15 -0.04
CA THR A 140 -0.91 -10.31 -0.06
C THR A 140 -1.69 -10.53 -1.34
N ILE A 141 -2.94 -10.97 -1.21
CA ILE A 141 -3.85 -11.23 -2.32
C ILE A 141 -4.88 -10.11 -2.38
N TYR A 142 -4.98 -9.46 -3.53
CA TYR A 142 -6.03 -8.49 -3.82
C TYR A 142 -7.08 -9.14 -4.71
N THR A 143 -8.34 -9.10 -4.29
CA THR A 143 -9.48 -9.67 -5.02
C THR A 143 -10.60 -8.66 -5.17
N VAL A 144 -11.29 -8.69 -6.32
CA VAL A 144 -12.56 -7.97 -6.50
C VAL A 144 -13.68 -9.00 -6.50
N ALA A 145 -14.53 -8.92 -5.49
CA ALA A 145 -15.66 -9.81 -5.32
C ALA A 145 -16.68 -9.59 -6.44
N SER A 146 -17.02 -10.66 -7.15
CA SER A 146 -18.13 -10.62 -8.11
C SER A 146 -19.47 -10.52 -7.33
N PRO A 147 -20.44 -9.71 -7.80
CA PRO A 147 -21.79 -9.69 -7.23
C PRO A 147 -22.50 -11.06 -7.32
N ASN A 148 -22.06 -11.91 -8.26
CA ASN A 148 -22.52 -13.28 -8.38
C ASN A 148 -21.54 -14.23 -7.64
N PRO A 149 -21.93 -14.81 -6.49
CA PRO A 149 -21.07 -15.70 -5.70
C PRO A 149 -20.71 -17.01 -6.41
N LEU A 150 -21.39 -17.35 -7.52
CA LEU A 150 -21.11 -18.53 -8.34
C LEU A 150 -20.10 -18.26 -9.48
N ALA A 151 -19.78 -17.00 -9.77
CA ALA A 151 -18.86 -16.63 -10.83
C ALA A 151 -17.49 -16.25 -10.24
N PHE A 152 -16.64 -17.25 -9.98
CA PHE A 152 -15.24 -17.02 -9.61
C PHE A 152 -14.48 -16.50 -10.83
N ASN A 153 -14.30 -15.19 -10.94
CA ASN A 153 -13.53 -14.58 -12.02
C ASN A 153 -12.05 -14.54 -11.63
N TYR A 154 -11.25 -15.50 -12.13
CA TYR A 154 -9.79 -15.52 -11.92
C TYR A 154 -9.10 -14.22 -12.39
N LYS A 155 -9.71 -13.52 -13.36
CA LYS A 155 -9.23 -12.23 -13.86
C LYS A 155 -9.31 -11.10 -12.82
N SER A 156 -9.95 -11.32 -11.68
CA SER A 156 -10.18 -10.32 -10.63
C SER A 156 -9.33 -10.60 -9.39
N THR A 157 -8.19 -11.27 -9.54
CA THR A 157 -7.27 -11.55 -8.42
C THR A 157 -5.83 -11.30 -8.84
N ILE A 158 -5.06 -10.69 -7.95
CA ILE A 158 -3.62 -10.54 -8.09
C ILE A 158 -2.91 -10.99 -6.81
N HIS A 159 -1.83 -11.75 -7.02
CA HIS A 159 -0.93 -12.17 -5.96
C HIS A 159 0.27 -11.23 -5.93
N THR A 160 0.40 -10.50 -4.82
CA THR A 160 1.51 -9.60 -4.54
C THR A 160 2.18 -10.05 -3.26
N ASN A 161 3.33 -9.45 -2.93
CA ASN A 161 3.92 -9.63 -1.62
C ASN A 161 4.36 -8.28 -1.09
N GLN A 162 4.21 -8.10 0.21
CA GLN A 162 4.79 -6.99 0.95
C GLN A 162 5.90 -7.55 1.82
N TYR A 163 6.88 -6.74 2.18
CA TYR A 163 7.91 -7.19 3.09
C TYR A 163 8.37 -6.09 4.02
N ALA A 164 8.86 -6.50 5.19
CA ALA A 164 9.60 -5.66 6.10
C ALA A 164 11.09 -6.01 6.01
N VAL A 165 11.96 -5.03 6.24
CA VAL A 165 13.41 -5.23 6.19
C VAL A 165 14.09 -4.75 7.46
N THR A 166 15.08 -5.53 7.91
CA THR A 166 16.08 -5.12 8.90
C THR A 166 17.45 -5.16 8.26
N HIS A 167 18.20 -4.07 8.38
CA HIS A 167 19.53 -3.94 7.79
C HIS A 167 20.61 -4.04 8.89
N GLU A 168 21.56 -4.94 8.70
CA GLU A 168 22.76 -5.05 9.52
C GLU A 168 23.98 -4.84 8.63
N ASP A 169 24.80 -3.86 8.98
CA ASP A 169 26.02 -3.55 8.24
C ASP A 169 27.23 -3.64 9.16
N ARG A 170 28.20 -4.49 8.82
CA ARG A 170 29.39 -4.68 9.65
C ARG A 170 30.67 -4.89 8.86
N LYS A 171 31.76 -4.30 9.38
CA LYS A 171 33.12 -4.63 8.98
C LYS A 171 33.45 -6.04 9.43
N ILE A 172 34.01 -6.82 8.52
CA ILE A 172 34.41 -8.20 8.80
C ILE A 172 35.92 -8.38 8.59
N ASP A 173 36.45 -9.45 9.15
CA ASP A 173 37.81 -9.90 8.92
C ASP A 173 37.93 -10.61 7.56
N GLU A 174 39.15 -10.68 7.02
CA GLU A 174 39.43 -11.25 5.69
C GLU A 174 39.06 -12.75 5.58
N ARG A 175 38.93 -13.43 6.71
CA ARG A 175 38.53 -14.85 6.78
C ARG A 175 37.04 -15.07 6.55
N THR A 176 36.23 -14.02 6.65
CA THR A 176 34.79 -14.08 6.44
C THR A 176 34.46 -13.58 5.04
N VAL A 177 33.43 -14.17 4.42
CA VAL A 177 33.00 -13.78 3.06
C VAL A 177 32.37 -12.38 3.08
N PRO A 178 32.97 -11.38 2.40
CA PRO A 178 32.37 -10.07 2.23
C PRO A 178 31.34 -10.09 1.09
N GLY A 179 30.36 -9.20 1.19
CA GLY A 179 29.31 -9.13 0.19
C GLY A 179 28.00 -8.53 0.69
N ILE A 180 27.02 -8.59 -0.20
CA ILE A 180 25.66 -8.14 0.00
C ILE A 180 24.78 -9.38 0.10
N PHE A 181 24.04 -9.53 1.20
CA PHE A 181 23.24 -10.73 1.48
C PHE A 181 21.78 -10.34 1.72
N PHE A 182 20.87 -10.92 0.94
CA PHE A 182 19.42 -10.79 1.04
C PHE A 182 18.86 -12.10 1.57
N LYS A 183 18.60 -12.12 2.87
CA LYS A 183 18.02 -13.27 3.57
C LYS A 183 16.53 -13.02 3.70
N TYR A 184 15.73 -13.82 3.01
CA TYR A 184 14.29 -13.68 3.03
C TYR A 184 13.63 -14.90 3.66
N ASP A 185 12.64 -14.64 4.50
CA ASP A 185 11.77 -15.64 5.10
C ASP A 185 10.32 -15.30 4.79
N ILE A 186 9.48 -16.31 4.67
CA ILE A 186 8.07 -16.14 4.32
C ILE A 186 7.26 -16.31 5.59
N GLU A 187 6.57 -15.25 5.98
CA GLU A 187 5.72 -15.27 7.15
C GLU A 187 4.55 -16.27 6.97
N PRO A 188 4.17 -17.03 8.01
CA PRO A 188 3.11 -18.03 7.94
C PRO A 188 1.70 -17.42 7.92
N LEU A 189 1.58 -16.13 7.58
CA LEU A 189 0.34 -15.38 7.52
C LEU A 189 0.15 -14.80 6.11
N MET A 190 -1.11 -14.66 5.70
CA MET A 190 -1.47 -14.14 4.38
C MET A 190 -2.54 -13.08 4.54
N LEU A 191 -2.36 -11.95 3.86
CA LEU A 191 -3.34 -10.87 3.82
C LEU A 191 -4.22 -11.02 2.59
N THR A 192 -5.53 -11.01 2.78
CA THR A 192 -6.50 -11.02 1.69
C THR A 192 -7.32 -9.74 1.74
N ILE A 193 -7.17 -8.91 0.72
CA ILE A 193 -7.88 -7.64 0.57
C ILE A 193 -8.94 -7.83 -0.51
N GLU A 194 -10.20 -7.80 -0.09
CA GLU A 194 -11.35 -8.01 -0.98
C GLU A 194 -12.18 -6.74 -1.11
N GLU A 195 -12.34 -6.23 -2.32
CA GLU A 195 -13.34 -5.19 -2.61
C GLU A 195 -14.68 -5.84 -2.90
N ARG A 196 -15.66 -5.58 -2.04
CA ARG A 196 -17.04 -6.04 -2.23
C ARG A 196 -17.95 -4.87 -2.60
N ARG A 197 -18.57 -4.97 -3.77
CA ARG A 197 -19.63 -4.02 -4.18
C ARG A 197 -20.99 -4.50 -3.72
N ASP A 198 -21.76 -3.60 -3.13
CA ASP A 198 -23.17 -3.85 -2.84
C ASP A 198 -23.93 -4.11 -4.14
N SER A 199 -24.91 -5.01 -4.11
CA SER A 199 -25.77 -5.23 -5.26
C SER A 199 -26.66 -4.02 -5.52
N PHE A 200 -27.03 -3.80 -6.79
CA PHE A 200 -27.94 -2.72 -7.18
C PHE A 200 -29.28 -2.76 -6.41
N LEU A 201 -29.76 -3.96 -6.06
CA LEU A 201 -30.95 -4.13 -5.23
C LEU A 201 -30.79 -3.54 -3.83
N ARG A 202 -29.62 -3.72 -3.19
CA ARG A 202 -29.34 -3.12 -1.88
C ARG A 202 -29.32 -1.60 -1.98
N PHE A 203 -28.76 -1.05 -3.06
CA PHE A 203 -28.82 0.39 -3.34
C PHE A 203 -30.27 0.87 -3.49
N ALA A 204 -31.09 0.19 -4.29
CA ALA A 204 -32.49 0.53 -4.47
C ALA A 204 -33.28 0.50 -3.14
N ILE A 205 -33.06 -0.54 -2.32
CA ILE A 205 -33.66 -0.64 -0.98
C ILE A 205 -33.23 0.54 -0.10
N LYS A 206 -31.94 0.93 -0.12
CA LYS A 206 -31.44 2.11 0.61
C LYS A 206 -32.14 3.40 0.17
N VAL A 207 -32.33 3.61 -1.14
CA VAL A 207 -33.04 4.79 -1.68
C VAL A 207 -34.49 4.81 -1.22
N VAL A 208 -35.21 3.70 -1.35
CA VAL A 208 -36.61 3.59 -0.90
C VAL A 208 -36.72 3.84 0.60
N ASN A 209 -35.78 3.31 1.40
CA ASN A 209 -35.75 3.52 2.85
C ASN A 209 -35.56 5.01 3.21
N ILE A 210 -34.67 5.72 2.51
CA ILE A 210 -34.46 7.17 2.72
C ILE A 210 -35.72 7.95 2.36
N LEU A 211 -36.33 7.69 1.20
CA LEU A 211 -37.56 8.39 0.77
C LEU A 211 -38.73 8.12 1.73
N SER A 212 -38.89 6.87 2.16
CA SER A 212 -39.93 6.48 3.14
C SER A 212 -39.70 7.20 4.47
N GLY A 213 -38.45 7.27 4.94
CA GLY A 213 -38.09 7.99 6.16
C GLY A 213 -38.42 9.48 6.10
N VAL A 214 -38.12 10.14 4.98
CA VAL A 214 -38.43 11.57 4.78
C VAL A 214 -39.94 11.82 4.76
N LEU A 215 -40.72 10.99 4.06
CA LEU A 215 -42.18 11.14 4.01
C LEU A 215 -42.82 10.94 5.40
N VAL A 216 -42.39 9.92 6.13
CA VAL A 216 -42.88 9.64 7.48
C VAL A 216 -42.49 10.76 8.45
N ALA A 217 -41.23 11.20 8.43
CA ALA A 217 -40.78 12.31 9.28
C ALA A 217 -41.53 13.62 8.95
N GLY A 218 -41.76 13.90 7.67
CA GLY A 218 -42.57 15.04 7.22
C GLY A 218 -44.00 14.98 7.74
N HIS A 219 -44.65 13.81 7.65
CA HIS A 219 -46.00 13.60 8.18
C HIS A 219 -46.07 13.81 9.70
N TRP A 220 -45.13 13.24 10.47
CA TRP A 220 -45.08 13.44 11.93
C TRP A 220 -44.78 14.89 12.32
N CYS A 221 -43.92 15.59 11.57
CA CYS A 221 -43.68 17.02 11.78
C CYS A 221 -44.96 17.83 11.58
N PHE A 222 -45.73 17.54 10.53
CA PHE A 222 -46.99 18.21 10.25
C PHE A 222 -48.02 17.96 11.37
N THR A 223 -48.26 16.70 11.74
CA THR A 223 -49.22 16.37 12.80
C THR A 223 -48.83 16.94 14.16
N LEU A 224 -47.53 16.93 14.51
CA LEU A 224 -47.04 17.57 15.72
C LEU A 224 -47.22 19.09 15.67
N SER A 225 -47.03 19.73 14.51
CA SER A 225 -47.23 21.17 14.37
C SER A 225 -48.70 21.57 14.59
N GLU A 226 -49.65 20.81 14.03
CA GLU A 226 -51.08 21.06 14.24
C GLU A 226 -51.46 20.85 15.71
N TYR A 227 -50.99 19.76 16.32
CA TYR A 227 -51.19 19.51 17.76
C TYR A 227 -50.65 20.65 18.62
N PHE A 228 -49.46 21.17 18.30
CA PHE A 228 -48.84 22.27 19.04
C PHE A 228 -49.63 23.58 18.91
N VAL A 229 -50.11 23.90 17.69
CA VAL A 229 -50.98 25.05 17.43
C VAL A 229 -52.31 24.91 18.18
N GLU A 230 -52.92 23.72 18.19
CA GLU A 230 -54.17 23.48 18.90
C GLU A 230 -54.00 23.60 20.42
N VAL A 231 -52.93 23.05 21.00
CA VAL A 231 -52.62 23.16 22.43
C VAL A 231 -52.36 24.60 22.84
N LEU A 232 -51.60 25.37 22.04
CA LEU A 232 -51.40 26.81 22.26
C LEU A 232 -52.71 27.59 22.11
N GLY A 233 -53.53 27.24 21.13
CA GLY A 233 -54.86 27.84 20.90
C GLY A 233 -55.82 27.58 22.06
N LYS A 234 -55.84 26.36 22.61
CA LYS A 234 -56.63 26.00 23.81
C LYS A 234 -56.12 26.71 25.06
N ARG A 235 -54.79 26.88 25.22
CA ARG A 235 -54.21 27.72 26.30
C ARG A 235 -54.64 29.19 26.18
N ARG A 236 -54.66 29.75 24.96
CA ARG A 236 -55.13 31.13 24.73
C ARG A 236 -56.64 31.31 24.99
N LYS A 237 -57.50 30.37 24.58
CA LYS A 237 -58.95 30.43 24.86
C LYS A 237 -59.26 30.35 26.36
N ARG A 238 -58.59 29.47 27.11
CA ARG A 238 -58.74 29.40 28.59
C ARG A 238 -58.30 30.69 29.31
N LEU A 239 -57.38 31.46 28.74
CA LEU A 239 -56.98 32.78 29.25
C LEU A 239 -58.01 33.89 28.93
N SER A 240 -58.86 33.69 27.91
CA SER A 240 -59.82 34.71 27.44
C SER A 240 -61.22 34.58 28.06
N GLU A 241 -61.62 33.39 28.56
CA GLU A 241 -62.92 33.19 29.23
C GLU A 241 -62.91 33.58 30.72
N GLY A 242 -61.79 34.09 31.25
CA GLY A 242 -61.64 34.45 32.67
C GLY A 242 -62.09 35.85 33.07
N VAL A 243 -62.61 36.68 32.15
CA VAL A 243 -63.02 38.06 32.45
C VAL A 243 -64.31 38.36 31.69
N ILE A 244 -65.47 38.20 32.33
CA ILE A 244 -66.70 39.02 32.18
C ILE A 244 -67.80 38.34 33.03
N THR A 245 -68.47 39.14 33.86
CA THR A 245 -69.59 38.84 34.79
C THR A 245 -69.25 38.54 36.27
N GLY A 246 -69.00 39.61 37.02
CA GLY A 246 -69.30 39.69 38.45
C GLY A 246 -70.16 40.93 38.69
N LYS A 247 -71.48 40.81 38.59
CA LYS A 247 -72.43 41.84 39.05
C LYS A 247 -72.31 41.91 40.59
N ALA A 248 -71.94 43.07 41.10
CA ALA A 248 -72.10 43.41 42.51
C ALA A 248 -73.48 44.02 42.70
N GLU A 249 -74.38 43.30 43.36
CA GLU A 249 -75.62 43.86 43.88
C GLU A 249 -76.02 43.03 45.11
N TYR A 250 -75.79 43.61 46.29
CA TYR A 250 -76.75 43.78 47.39
C TYR A 250 -75.97 44.34 48.60
N ALA A 251 -76.23 45.62 48.89
CA ALA A 251 -75.92 46.26 50.17
C ALA A 251 -77.27 46.56 50.84
N ASP A 252 -77.37 46.23 52.13
CA ASP A 252 -78.44 46.61 53.05
C ASP A 252 -78.55 48.15 53.21
#